data_AF-M5RJH4-F1
#
_entry.id   AF-M5RJH4-F1
#
_cell.length_a   1.000
_cell.length_b   1.000
_cell.length_c   1.000
_cell.angle_alpha   90.00
_cell.angle_beta   90.00
_cell.angle_gamma   90.00
#
_symmetry.space_group_name_H-M   'P 1'
#
loop_
_entity.id
_entity.type
_entity.pdbx_description
1 polymer ?
#
loop_
_entity_poly.entity_id
_entity_poly.type
_entity_poly.pdbx_seq_one_letter_code
_entity_poly.pdbx_strand_id
1 'polypeptide(L)'
;MEDIPVLAAALVDTHHAARDGVGERLSRAAIDALVIYPWPNNIEELDAAMRHAVRNATRESIAPENFPLAIRSYRPGDSLSRRKVQNVSLDEMLESFELKMIKSAVEISDGNRAAAARLLGITRSRLLRRIDAVDADSAKPPPRTPKTSSPSDGENA
;
A
#
# COMPACT_ATOMS: atom_id res chain seq x y z
N MET A 1 -9.55 5.84 -13.02
CA MET A 1 -9.45 7.22 -12.51
C MET A 1 -9.49 8.14 -13.73
N GLU A 2 -10.50 9.00 -13.84
CA GLU A 2 -10.94 9.53 -15.14
C GLU A 2 -10.12 10.73 -15.65
N ASP A 3 -9.34 11.42 -14.81
CA ASP A 3 -8.58 12.62 -15.21
C ASP A 3 -7.18 12.71 -14.58
N ILE A 4 -6.33 11.71 -14.79
CA ILE A 4 -4.95 11.69 -14.25
C ILE A 4 -4.11 12.92 -14.62
N PRO A 5 -4.10 13.42 -15.88
CA PRO A 5 -3.26 14.57 -16.24
C PRO A 5 -3.61 15.86 -15.49
N VAL A 6 -4.90 16.14 -15.32
CA VAL A 6 -5.39 17.35 -14.63
C VAL A 6 -5.06 17.28 -13.15
N LEU A 7 -5.28 16.12 -12.52
CA LEU A 7 -4.97 15.90 -11.11
C LEU A 7 -3.46 15.94 -10.84
N ALA A 8 -2.66 15.34 -11.71
CA ALA A 8 -1.20 15.35 -11.59
C ALA A 8 -0.64 16.78 -11.68
N ALA A 9 -1.17 17.62 -12.58
CA ALA A 9 -0.78 19.01 -12.67
C ALA A 9 -1.09 19.79 -11.38
N ALA A 10 -2.31 19.66 -10.85
CA ALA A 10 -2.71 20.34 -9.62
C ALA A 10 -1.87 19.90 -8.39
N LEU A 11 -1.51 18.61 -8.31
CA LEU A 11 -0.66 18.09 -7.25
C LEU A 11 0.78 18.60 -7.35
N VAL A 12 1.33 18.71 -8.57
CA VAL A 12 2.66 19.30 -8.79
C VAL A 12 2.68 20.75 -8.35
N ASP A 13 1.67 21.56 -8.71
CA ASP A 13 1.56 22.95 -8.27
C ASP A 13 1.50 23.06 -6.74
N THR A 14 0.73 22.16 -6.10
CA THR A 14 0.60 22.11 -4.63
C THR A 14 1.94 21.80 -3.95
N HIS A 15 2.66 20.79 -4.42
CA HIS A 15 3.96 20.40 -3.86
C HIS A 15 5.07 21.42 -4.17
N HIS A 16 5.02 22.05 -5.33
CA HIS A 16 5.93 23.13 -5.68
C HIS A 16 5.72 24.35 -4.77
N ALA A 17 4.46 24.75 -4.54
CA ALA A 17 4.12 25.83 -3.60
C ALA A 17 4.54 25.51 -2.15
N ALA A 18 4.45 24.24 -1.75
CA ALA A 18 4.93 23.75 -0.45
C ALA A 18 6.47 23.71 -0.34
N ARG A 19 7.20 23.98 -1.43
CA ARG A 19 8.67 23.89 -1.54
C ARG A 19 9.22 22.49 -1.24
N ASP A 20 8.45 21.46 -1.62
CA ASP A 20 8.86 20.06 -1.47
C ASP A 20 10.02 19.68 -2.41
N GLY A 21 10.31 20.47 -3.45
CA GLY A 21 11.39 20.21 -4.40
C GLY A 21 11.44 21.25 -5.53
N VAL A 22 12.25 20.96 -6.56
CA VAL A 22 12.45 21.87 -7.71
C VAL A 22 11.61 21.52 -8.94
N GLY A 23 10.93 20.36 -8.93
CA GLY A 23 10.05 19.97 -10.03
C GLY A 23 8.81 20.86 -10.11
N GLU A 24 8.53 21.41 -11.29
CA GLU A 24 7.40 22.32 -11.57
C GLU A 24 6.52 21.79 -12.71
N ARG A 25 7.11 21.07 -13.69
CA ARG A 25 6.40 20.71 -14.93
C ARG A 25 6.59 19.25 -15.30
N LEU A 26 5.49 18.54 -15.54
CA LEU A 26 5.53 17.18 -16.07
C LEU A 26 5.92 17.18 -17.54
N SER A 27 6.92 16.38 -17.90
CA SER A 27 7.21 16.07 -19.30
C SER A 27 6.09 15.24 -19.92
N ARG A 28 5.98 15.24 -21.26
CA ARG A 28 4.99 14.41 -21.96
C ARG A 28 5.14 12.92 -21.62
N ALA A 29 6.37 12.42 -21.58
CA ALA A 29 6.65 11.04 -21.23
C ALA A 29 6.25 10.70 -19.77
N ALA A 30 6.37 11.67 -18.85
CA ALA A 30 5.87 11.51 -17.48
C ALA A 30 4.35 11.38 -17.47
N ILE A 31 3.62 12.25 -18.18
CA ILE A 31 2.16 12.17 -18.29
C ILE A 31 1.73 10.81 -18.86
N ASP A 32 2.38 10.36 -19.94
CA ASP A 32 2.09 9.06 -20.56
C ASP A 32 2.27 7.91 -19.54
N ALA A 33 3.35 7.91 -18.76
CA ALA A 33 3.59 6.91 -17.72
C ALA A 33 2.51 6.91 -16.63
N LEU A 34 2.02 8.10 -16.24
CA LEU A 34 0.96 8.24 -15.24
C LEU A 34 -0.40 7.77 -15.76
N VAL A 35 -0.72 8.05 -17.02
CA VAL A 35 -1.98 7.62 -17.67
C VAL A 35 -2.05 6.11 -17.79
N ILE A 36 -0.90 5.49 -18.08
CA ILE A 36 -0.79 4.05 -18.32
C ILE A 36 -0.83 3.24 -17.00
N TYR A 37 -0.36 3.81 -15.90
CA TYR A 37 -0.31 3.13 -14.60
C TYR A 37 -1.72 2.96 -13.99
N PRO A 38 -2.05 1.81 -13.37
CA PRO A 38 -3.42 1.47 -12.95
C PRO A 38 -3.89 2.11 -11.63
N TRP A 39 -3.00 2.76 -10.87
CA TRP A 39 -3.31 3.44 -9.60
C TRP A 39 -4.05 2.56 -8.56
N PRO A 40 -3.44 1.48 -8.04
CA PRO A 40 -4.10 0.57 -7.11
C PRO A 40 -4.61 1.22 -5.82
N ASN A 41 -4.00 2.32 -5.35
CA ASN A 41 -4.50 3.09 -4.20
C ASN A 41 -5.00 4.49 -4.59
N ASN A 42 -5.47 4.67 -5.83
CA ASN A 42 -6.12 5.90 -6.32
C ASN A 42 -5.29 7.18 -6.04
N ILE A 43 -5.94 8.20 -5.49
CA ILE A 43 -5.39 9.55 -5.24
C ILE A 43 -4.25 9.51 -4.21
N GLU A 44 -4.32 8.67 -3.19
CA GLU A 44 -3.28 8.61 -2.15
C GLU A 44 -1.93 8.17 -2.74
N GLU A 45 -1.95 7.19 -3.63
CA GLU A 45 -0.74 6.75 -4.34
C GLU A 45 -0.27 7.77 -5.39
N LEU A 46 -1.21 8.43 -6.08
CA LEU A 46 -0.89 9.52 -7.00
C LEU A 46 -0.18 10.67 -6.29
N ASP A 47 -0.71 11.13 -5.15
CA ASP A 47 -0.10 12.18 -4.32
C ASP A 47 1.30 11.78 -3.82
N ALA A 48 1.43 10.57 -3.27
CA ALA A 48 2.72 10.06 -2.80
C ALA A 48 3.75 9.97 -3.96
N ALA A 49 3.32 9.55 -5.14
CA ALA A 49 4.15 9.49 -6.34
C ALA A 49 4.54 10.89 -6.85
N MET A 50 3.62 11.84 -6.88
CA MET A 50 3.90 13.23 -7.27
C MET A 50 4.90 13.88 -6.31
N ARG A 51 4.67 13.75 -5.00
CA ARG A 51 5.57 14.25 -3.97
C ARG A 51 6.98 13.65 -4.09
N HIS A 52 7.08 12.36 -4.41
CA HIS A 52 8.35 11.71 -4.67
C HIS A 52 9.04 12.26 -5.93
N ALA A 53 8.28 12.47 -7.01
CA ALA A 53 8.80 12.97 -8.26
C ALA A 53 9.29 14.43 -8.17
N VAL A 54 8.54 15.30 -7.50
CA VAL A 54 8.93 16.71 -7.25
C VAL A 54 10.24 16.79 -6.46
N ARG A 55 10.40 15.94 -5.43
CA ARG A 55 11.65 15.85 -4.64
C ARG A 55 12.84 15.33 -5.42
N ASN A 56 12.62 14.35 -6.29
CA ASN A 56 13.68 13.68 -7.05
C ASN A 56 13.98 14.34 -8.40
N ALA A 57 13.22 15.37 -8.77
CA ALA A 57 13.52 16.17 -9.94
C ALA A 57 14.83 16.93 -9.71
N THR A 58 15.76 16.84 -10.66
CA THR A 58 17.02 17.59 -10.65
C THR A 58 16.93 18.91 -11.42
N ARG A 59 15.80 19.13 -12.11
CA ARG A 59 15.47 20.30 -12.90
C ARG A 59 13.99 20.62 -12.70
N GLU A 60 13.54 21.75 -13.26
CA GLU A 60 12.13 22.15 -13.25
C GLU A 60 11.22 21.14 -13.97
N SER A 61 11.75 20.33 -14.88
CA SER A 61 10.98 19.29 -15.57
C SER A 61 11.07 17.93 -14.87
N ILE A 62 9.91 17.35 -14.59
CA ILE A 62 9.71 16.01 -14.04
C ILE A 62 9.59 15.01 -15.20
N ALA A 63 10.52 14.06 -15.22
CA ALA A 63 10.61 12.98 -16.18
C ALA A 63 10.24 11.63 -15.55
N PRO A 64 9.95 10.58 -16.36
CA PRO A 64 9.59 9.27 -15.85
C PRO A 64 10.53 8.72 -14.77
N GLU A 65 11.83 8.95 -14.92
CA GLU A 65 12.89 8.54 -14.00
C GLU A 65 12.77 9.10 -12.58
N ASN A 66 12.06 10.21 -12.40
CA ASN A 66 11.87 10.83 -11.09
C ASN A 66 10.76 10.13 -10.27
N PHE A 67 9.91 9.31 -10.90
CA PHE A 67 8.86 8.58 -10.21
C PHE A 67 9.39 7.35 -9.44
N PRO A 68 8.59 6.82 -8.50
CA PRO A 68 8.87 5.53 -7.87
C PRO A 68 9.08 4.42 -8.89
N LEU A 69 9.90 3.42 -8.52
CA LEU A 69 10.22 2.28 -9.38
C LEU A 69 8.96 1.58 -9.92
N ALA A 70 7.91 1.46 -9.11
CA ALA A 70 6.65 0.82 -9.49
C ALA A 70 6.01 1.44 -10.74
N ILE A 71 6.10 2.76 -10.91
CA ILE A 71 5.57 3.47 -12.09
C ILE A 71 6.58 3.35 -13.25
N ARG A 72 7.88 3.51 -12.97
CA ARG A 72 8.96 3.45 -13.98
C ARG A 72 9.05 2.10 -14.70
N SER A 73 8.88 1.01 -13.94
CA SER A 73 8.98 -0.35 -14.46
C SER A 73 7.64 -0.92 -14.94
N TYR A 74 6.53 -0.18 -14.81
CA TYR A 74 5.24 -0.65 -15.29
C TYR A 74 5.23 -0.72 -16.82
N ARG A 75 4.80 -1.86 -17.35
CA ARG A 75 4.58 -2.06 -18.79
C ARG A 75 3.20 -2.68 -18.99
N PRO A 76 2.34 -2.09 -19.84
CA PRO A 76 1.07 -2.70 -20.20
C PRO A 76 1.29 -4.09 -20.78
N GLY A 77 0.68 -5.11 -20.17
CA GLY A 77 0.81 -6.50 -20.63
C GLY A 77 1.83 -7.34 -19.87
N ASP A 78 2.69 -6.75 -19.02
CA ASP A 78 3.49 -7.54 -18.09
C ASP A 78 2.56 -8.17 -17.05
N SER A 79 2.38 -9.49 -17.15
CA SER A 79 1.58 -10.32 -16.24
C SER A 79 2.01 -10.22 -14.77
N LEU A 80 3.17 -9.60 -14.50
CA LEU A 80 3.70 -9.33 -13.17
C LEU A 80 2.98 -8.16 -12.47
N SER A 81 2.38 -7.22 -13.21
CA SER A 81 1.64 -6.08 -12.62
C SER A 81 0.21 -6.43 -12.21
N ARG A 82 -0.27 -7.63 -12.56
CA ARG A 82 -1.53 -8.18 -12.03
C ARG A 82 -1.39 -8.63 -10.57
N ARG A 83 -0.19 -8.55 -9.99
CA ARG A 83 0.12 -8.99 -8.63
C ARG A 83 0.26 -7.80 -7.67
N LYS A 84 -0.75 -6.93 -7.62
CA LYS A 84 -1.02 -6.01 -6.49
C LYS A 84 -2.33 -5.23 -6.55
N VAL A 85 -3.23 -5.54 -7.49
CA VAL A 85 -4.62 -5.72 -7.05
C VAL A 85 -4.56 -6.97 -6.18
N GLN A 86 -4.09 -6.81 -4.94
CA GLN A 86 -4.42 -7.81 -3.94
C GLN A 86 -5.93 -7.89 -4.02
N ASN A 87 -6.46 -9.11 -4.12
CA ASN A 87 -7.83 -9.37 -3.72
C ASN A 87 -7.90 -9.00 -2.23
N VAL A 88 -7.90 -7.71 -1.92
CA VAL A 88 -8.13 -7.20 -0.58
C VAL A 88 -9.57 -7.57 -0.33
N SER A 89 -9.75 -8.71 0.34
CA SER A 89 -11.08 -9.15 0.68
C SER A 89 -11.66 -8.09 1.61
N LEU A 90 -12.88 -7.64 1.33
CA LEU A 90 -13.61 -6.78 2.27
C LEU A 90 -13.61 -7.40 3.67
N ASP A 91 -13.71 -8.73 3.73
CA ASP A 91 -13.66 -9.49 4.99
C ASP A 91 -12.32 -9.33 5.70
N GLU A 92 -11.19 -9.38 4.98
CA GLU A 92 -9.84 -9.19 5.56
C GLU A 92 -9.64 -7.76 6.08
N MET A 93 -10.15 -6.76 5.35
CA MET A 93 -10.09 -5.36 5.80
C MET A 93 -10.93 -5.15 7.06
N LEU A 94 -12.18 -5.61 7.05
CA LEU A 94 -13.07 -5.52 8.19
C LEU A 94 -12.50 -6.26 9.41
N GLU A 95 -11.90 -7.43 9.19
CA GLU A 95 -11.21 -8.19 10.24
C GLU A 95 -10.02 -7.41 10.82
N SER A 96 -9.16 -6.86 9.97
CA SER A 96 -8.01 -6.06 10.42
C SER A 96 -8.44 -4.81 11.20
N PHE A 97 -9.54 -4.18 10.81
CA PHE A 97 -10.08 -3.00 11.46
C PHE A 97 -10.75 -3.37 12.80
N GLU A 98 -11.55 -4.44 12.82
CA GLU A 98 -12.16 -4.99 14.03
C GLU A 98 -11.09 -5.34 15.08
N LEU A 99 -9.98 -5.95 14.65
CA LEU A 99 -8.89 -6.34 15.52
C LEU A 99 -8.18 -5.13 16.15
N LYS A 100 -7.97 -4.06 15.37
CA LYS A 100 -7.42 -2.79 15.89
C LYS A 100 -8.35 -2.17 16.93
N MET A 101 -9.65 -2.15 16.68
CA MET A 101 -10.66 -1.63 17.60
C MET A 101 -10.68 -2.42 18.91
N ILE A 102 -10.59 -3.75 18.84
CA ILE A 102 -10.53 -4.62 20.03
C ILE A 102 -9.28 -4.36 20.86
N LYS A 103 -8.10 -4.28 20.22
CA LYS A 103 -6.85 -3.98 20.92
C LYS A 103 -6.90 -2.63 21.63
N SER A 104 -7.35 -1.59 20.93
CA SER A 104 -7.47 -0.24 21.50
C SER A 104 -8.47 -0.21 22.66
N ALA A 105 -9.61 -0.88 22.54
CA ALA A 105 -10.61 -0.91 23.61
C ALA A 105 -10.13 -1.63 24.87
N VAL A 106 -9.35 -2.70 24.71
CA VAL A 106 -8.73 -3.42 25.84
C VAL A 106 -7.66 -2.58 26.51
N GLU A 107 -6.84 -1.86 25.74
CA GLU A 107 -5.81 -0.94 26.24
C GLU A 107 -6.42 0.22 27.03
N ILE A 108 -7.43 0.89 26.48
CA ILE A 108 -8.18 1.97 27.15
C ILE A 108 -8.85 1.47 28.44
N SER A 109 -9.27 0.20 28.45
CA SER A 109 -9.93 -0.42 29.58
C SER A 109 -8.94 -1.05 30.58
N ASP A 110 -7.64 -0.82 30.44
CA ASP A 110 -6.57 -1.38 31.29
C ASP A 110 -6.71 -2.91 31.46
N GLY A 111 -6.97 -3.61 30.35
CA GLY A 111 -7.17 -5.07 30.33
C GLY A 111 -8.55 -5.54 30.79
N ASN A 112 -9.44 -4.65 31.25
CA ASN A 112 -10.79 -5.03 31.66
C ASN A 112 -11.68 -5.34 30.45
N ARG A 113 -11.74 -6.63 30.11
CA ARG A 113 -12.53 -7.16 28.98
C ARG A 113 -14.02 -6.81 29.04
N ALA A 114 -14.60 -6.64 30.23
CA ALA A 114 -16.01 -6.26 30.35
C ALA A 114 -16.23 -4.77 30.04
N ALA A 115 -15.28 -3.91 30.43
CA ALA A 115 -15.30 -2.50 30.07
C ALA A 115 -14.99 -2.30 28.58
N ALA A 116 -14.05 -3.05 28.02
CA ALA A 116 -13.73 -3.02 26.59
C ALA A 116 -14.93 -3.41 25.71
N ALA A 117 -15.68 -4.45 26.11
CA ALA A 117 -16.89 -4.87 25.41
C ALA A 117 -17.97 -3.77 25.43
N ARG A 118 -18.15 -3.08 26.57
CA ARG A 118 -19.07 -1.94 26.68
C ARG A 118 -18.64 -0.77 25.80
N LEU A 119 -17.34 -0.46 25.77
CA LEU A 119 -16.78 0.61 24.95
C LEU A 119 -17.02 0.36 23.45
N LEU A 120 -16.95 -0.89 23.02
CA LEU A 120 -17.21 -1.31 21.64
C LEU A 120 -18.70 -1.56 21.33
N GLY A 121 -19.59 -1.48 22.33
CA GLY A 121 -21.02 -1.75 22.14
C GLY A 121 -21.34 -3.21 21.81
N ILE A 122 -20.46 -4.16 22.15
CA ILE A 122 -20.66 -5.60 21.89
C ILE A 122 -20.79 -6.41 23.18
N THR A 123 -21.29 -7.64 23.07
CA THR A 123 -21.36 -8.54 24.22
C THR A 123 -19.97 -9.01 24.64
N ARG A 124 -19.78 -9.25 25.94
CA ARG A 124 -18.52 -9.82 26.47
C ARG A 124 -18.16 -11.15 25.80
N SER A 125 -19.15 -11.99 25.51
CA SER A 125 -18.94 -13.28 24.83
C SER A 125 -18.41 -13.10 23.41
N ARG A 126 -18.93 -12.12 22.65
CA ARG A 126 -18.45 -11.80 21.30
C ARG A 126 -17.01 -11.30 21.33
N LEU A 127 -16.69 -10.41 22.27
CA LEU A 127 -15.32 -9.91 22.45
C LEU A 127 -14.34 -11.05 22.75
N LEU A 128 -14.67 -11.93 23.70
CA LEU A 128 -13.80 -13.05 24.09
C LEU A 128 -13.52 -13.99 22.92
N ARG A 129 -14.56 -14.40 22.18
CA ARG A 129 -14.40 -15.25 20.99
C ARG A 129 -13.45 -14.63 19.96
N ARG A 130 -13.50 -13.30 19.82
CA ARG A 130 -12.65 -12.60 18.85
C ARG A 130 -11.21 -12.48 19.33
N ILE A 131 -10.99 -12.25 20.62
CA ILE A 131 -9.64 -12.27 21.21
C ILE A 131 -9.01 -13.67 21.08
N ASP A 132 -9.75 -14.72 21.42
CA ASP A 132 -9.25 -16.11 21.35
C ASP A 132 -8.89 -16.51 19.91
N ALA A 133 -9.69 -16.07 18.91
CA ALA A 133 -9.39 -16.30 17.50
C ALA A 133 -8.09 -15.60 17.03
N VAL A 134 -7.79 -14.43 17.58
CA VAL A 134 -6.59 -13.64 17.25
C VAL A 134 -5.33 -14.22 17.91
N ASP A 135 -5.45 -14.65 19.16
CA ASP A 135 -4.38 -15.34 19.88
C ASP A 135 -4.04 -16.69 19.22
N ALA A 136 -5.05 -17.38 18.65
CA ALA A 136 -4.84 -18.61 17.89
C ALA A 136 -4.16 -18.39 16.52
N ASP A 137 -4.48 -17.30 15.80
CA ASP A 137 -3.92 -17.01 14.47
C ASP A 137 -2.46 -16.50 14.55
N SER A 138 -2.12 -15.76 15.61
CA SER A 138 -0.75 -15.34 15.90
C SER A 138 0.22 -16.48 16.27
N ALA A 139 -0.29 -17.69 16.53
CA ALA A 139 0.49 -18.90 16.77
C ALA A 139 0.77 -19.73 15.49
N LYS A 140 0.31 -19.30 14.31
CA LYS A 140 0.52 -20.02 13.04
C LYS A 140 1.90 -19.64 12.45
N PRO A 141 2.84 -20.59 12.25
CA PRO A 141 4.14 -20.28 11.68
C PRO A 141 3.99 -19.79 10.22
N PRO A 142 4.86 -18.87 9.76
CA PRO A 142 4.77 -18.30 8.42
C PRO A 142 4.84 -19.39 7.34
N PRO A 143 4.15 -19.19 6.20
CA PRO A 143 4.16 -20.15 5.10
C PRO A 143 5.61 -20.39 4.65
N ARG A 144 6.02 -21.66 4.69
CA ARG A 144 7.34 -22.10 4.21
C ARG A 144 7.50 -21.66 2.76
N THR A 145 8.45 -20.78 2.50
CA THR A 145 8.92 -20.50 1.16
C THR A 145 9.43 -21.81 0.54
N PRO A 146 9.07 -22.14 -0.72
CA PRO A 146 9.63 -23.30 -1.38
C PRO A 146 11.12 -23.02 -1.63
N LYS A 147 11.97 -23.93 -1.13
CA LYS A 147 13.41 -23.97 -1.43
C LYS A 147 13.59 -23.94 -2.94
N THR A 148 14.19 -22.88 -3.47
CA THR A 148 14.88 -22.92 -4.75
C THR A 148 16.07 -23.84 -4.60
N SER A 149 15.96 -25.02 -5.18
CA SER A 149 17.04 -25.98 -5.37
C SER A 149 18.18 -25.32 -6.12
N SER A 150 19.33 -25.18 -5.47
CA SER A 150 20.62 -25.09 -6.16
C SER A 150 20.90 -26.44 -6.83
N PRO A 151 21.33 -26.49 -8.09
CA PRO A 151 22.06 -27.64 -8.61
C PRO A 151 23.55 -27.39 -8.42
N SER A 152 24.16 -28.08 -7.45
CA SER A 152 25.59 -28.34 -7.40
C SER A 152 25.87 -29.72 -7.99
N ASP A 153 26.77 -29.71 -8.97
CA ASP A 153 27.70 -30.77 -9.36
C ASP A 153 27.21 -32.02 -10.12
N GLY A 154 27.82 -32.18 -11.30
CA GLY A 154 28.37 -33.45 -11.79
C GLY A 154 27.47 -34.30 -12.69
N GLU A 155 27.85 -34.49 -13.96
CA GLU A 155 28.45 -35.75 -14.44
C GLU A 155 28.68 -35.78 -15.96
N ASN A 156 29.88 -36.23 -16.34
CA ASN A 156 30.23 -37.11 -17.46
C ASN A 156 29.63 -36.88 -18.87
N ALA A 157 30.50 -36.47 -19.81
CA ALA A 157 30.98 -37.31 -20.92
C ALA A 157 32.10 -36.60 -21.71
#